data_AF-E9HSE7-F1
#
_entry.id   AF-E9HSE7-F1
#
_cell.length_a   1.000
_cell.length_b   1.000
_cell.length_c   1.000
_cell.angle_alpha   90.00
_cell.angle_beta   90.00
_cell.angle_gamma   90.00
#
_symmetry.space_group_name_H-M   'P 1'
#
loop_
_entity.id
_entity.type
_entity.pdbx_description
1 polymer ?
#
loop_
_entity_poly.entity_id
_entity_poly.type
_entity_poly.pdbx_seq_one_letter_code
_entity_poly.pdbx_strand_id
1 'polypeptide(L)'
;MLFLELNAPEQVLDSINFQVLTAFCFAYAWLEIFSHTVFIGRLLLITPQQKGWGMYAQLLIDLFKFLAPFLRNVELSKPAMLYKGTLRVLLVLLHDFPEFLCDYHYGFCDVIPPNCIQMRNLILSAFPRNMRLPDPFTPNLKVDMLPEISHAPRVLTHFADLYSYLKTRGPVTFLSELRSVVQVSPEPGMHYNLPLLNALVLYVGTQAIQSIQTKGLSPSMATNGHSSYMDIFQSLAVNLDTEGRYLFINAIANQLRYPNSHTHYFSCVLLCLFAEANSEAIQEQITRYGPAGEAHCQSTHDMTMGRHDDGTLFSNFGITNSSTAPRKSKNYLNRWLYHA
;
A
#
# COMPACT_ATOMS: atom_id res chain seq x y z
N MET A 1 10.43 -0.52 -23.23
CA MET A 1 11.41 0.48 -23.75
C MET A 1 12.89 0.15 -23.49
N LEU A 2 13.37 0.07 -22.24
CA LEU A 2 14.81 -0.08 -21.93
C LEU A 2 15.53 -1.25 -22.63
N PHE A 3 14.90 -2.43 -22.78
CA PHE A 3 15.52 -3.56 -23.51
C PHE A 3 15.70 -3.26 -25.01
N LEU A 4 14.77 -2.53 -25.63
CA LEU A 4 14.88 -2.14 -27.05
C LEU A 4 15.88 -0.99 -27.22
N GLU A 5 15.91 -0.06 -26.28
CA GLU A 5 16.91 1.01 -26.22
C GLU A 5 18.31 0.46 -25.98
N LEU A 6 18.48 -0.54 -25.10
CA LEU A 6 19.75 -1.21 -24.83
C LEU A 6 20.17 -2.24 -25.91
N ASN A 7 19.27 -2.54 -26.86
CA ASN A 7 19.54 -3.37 -28.05
C ASN A 7 19.54 -2.52 -29.33
N ALA A 8 19.51 -1.19 -29.23
CA ALA A 8 19.67 -0.34 -30.40
C ALA A 8 21.06 -0.58 -31.03
N PRO A 9 21.19 -0.50 -32.37
CA PRO A 9 22.45 -0.76 -33.07
C PRO A 9 23.39 0.43 -32.89
N GLU A 10 23.91 0.58 -31.67
CA GLU A 10 24.81 1.63 -31.24
C GLU A 10 26.06 0.98 -30.63
N GLN A 11 27.25 1.45 -31.02
CA GLN A 11 28.51 0.74 -30.76
C GLN A 11 28.82 0.54 -29.26
N VAL A 12 28.30 1.42 -28.39
CA VAL A 12 28.40 1.29 -26.93
C VAL A 12 27.42 0.25 -26.39
N LEU A 13 26.20 0.21 -26.94
CA LEU A 13 25.14 -0.72 -26.55
C LEU A 13 25.45 -2.15 -26.99
N ASP A 14 26.04 -2.34 -28.17
CA ASP A 14 26.53 -3.64 -28.64
C ASP A 14 27.55 -4.28 -27.68
N SER A 15 28.35 -3.47 -26.98
CA SER A 15 29.34 -3.95 -26.01
C SER A 15 28.71 -4.49 -24.70
N ILE A 16 27.51 -4.02 -24.34
CA ILE A 16 26.76 -4.45 -23.15
C ILE A 16 25.56 -5.36 -23.48
N ASN A 17 25.22 -5.50 -24.76
CA ASN A 17 24.06 -6.24 -25.26
C ASN A 17 24.02 -7.69 -24.73
N PHE A 18 25.16 -8.40 -24.80
CA PHE A 18 25.26 -9.76 -24.27
C PHE A 18 24.99 -9.81 -22.76
N GLN A 19 25.45 -8.83 -21.98
CA GLN A 19 25.21 -8.78 -20.53
C GLN A 19 23.74 -8.48 -20.21
N VAL A 20 23.09 -7.63 -21.01
CA VAL A 20 21.64 -7.34 -20.93
C VAL A 20 20.82 -8.59 -21.26
N LEU A 21 21.12 -9.28 -22.36
CA LEU A 21 20.51 -10.56 -22.72
C LEU A 21 20.73 -11.63 -21.64
N THR A 22 21.94 -11.73 -21.11
CA THR A 22 22.28 -12.67 -20.03
C THR A 22 21.53 -12.36 -18.75
N ALA A 23 21.36 -11.08 -18.39
CA ALA A 23 20.59 -10.67 -17.22
C ALA A 23 19.09 -11.01 -17.35
N PHE A 24 18.50 -10.83 -18.53
CA PHE A 24 17.12 -11.22 -18.80
C PHE A 24 16.92 -12.74 -18.84
N CYS A 25 17.85 -13.49 -19.44
CA CYS A 25 17.81 -14.96 -19.42
C CYS A 25 18.06 -15.51 -18.01
N PHE A 26 18.96 -14.89 -17.24
CA PHE A 26 19.24 -15.26 -15.86
C PHE A 26 18.09 -14.92 -14.92
N ALA A 27 17.23 -13.93 -15.21
CA ALA A 27 16.09 -13.60 -14.37
C ALA A 27 15.15 -14.79 -14.13
N TYR A 28 14.97 -15.68 -15.11
CA TYR A 28 14.17 -16.91 -14.96
C TYR A 28 14.87 -17.93 -14.06
N ALA A 29 16.14 -18.22 -14.31
CA ALA A 29 16.92 -19.14 -13.48
C ALA A 29 17.07 -18.61 -12.04
N TRP A 30 17.22 -17.30 -11.89
CA TRP A 30 17.30 -16.62 -10.60
C TRP A 30 15.98 -16.74 -9.84
N LEU A 31 14.83 -16.50 -10.49
CA LEU A 31 13.52 -16.74 -9.90
C LEU A 31 13.35 -18.20 -9.49
N GLU A 32 13.76 -19.15 -10.32
CA GLU A 32 13.70 -20.59 -10.00
C GLU A 32 14.54 -20.94 -8.76
N ILE A 33 15.74 -20.38 -8.63
CA ILE A 33 16.65 -20.62 -7.50
C ILE A 33 16.02 -20.17 -6.18
N PHE A 34 15.59 -18.91 -6.07
CA PHE A 34 15.09 -18.43 -4.78
C PHE A 34 13.64 -18.86 -4.50
N SER A 35 12.86 -19.21 -5.52
CA SER A 35 11.53 -19.80 -5.34
C SER A 35 11.56 -21.29 -4.98
N HIS A 36 12.72 -21.94 -5.06
CA HIS A 36 12.86 -23.36 -4.74
C HIS A 36 12.52 -23.64 -3.27
N THR A 37 11.67 -24.64 -3.02
CA THR A 37 11.11 -24.95 -1.69
C THR A 37 12.18 -25.17 -0.62
N VAL A 38 13.31 -25.80 -0.98
CA VAL A 38 14.44 -25.99 -0.07
C VAL A 38 15.10 -24.65 0.30
N PHE A 39 15.24 -23.73 -0.65
CA PHE A 39 15.86 -22.43 -0.41
C PHE A 39 14.96 -21.57 0.49
N ILE A 40 13.66 -21.50 0.18
CA ILE A 40 12.65 -20.83 1.00
C ILE A 40 12.64 -21.42 2.42
N GLY A 41 12.53 -22.75 2.53
CA GLY A 41 12.50 -23.44 3.82
C GLY A 41 13.76 -23.19 4.65
N ARG A 42 14.94 -23.14 4.02
CA ARG A 42 16.20 -22.83 4.73
C ARG A 42 16.19 -21.41 5.31
N LEU A 43 15.79 -20.41 4.52
CA LEU A 43 15.86 -19.01 4.95
C LEU A 43 14.70 -18.59 5.86
N LEU A 44 13.48 -19.02 5.56
CA LEU A 44 12.29 -18.55 6.26
C LEU A 44 11.85 -19.44 7.43
N LEU A 45 12.13 -20.75 7.38
CA LEU A 45 11.68 -21.72 8.40
C LEU A 45 12.82 -22.22 9.30
N ILE A 46 13.92 -22.71 8.71
CA ILE A 46 14.98 -23.42 9.45
C ILE A 46 15.95 -22.46 10.14
N THR A 47 16.22 -21.30 9.52
CA THR A 47 17.15 -20.31 10.09
C THR A 47 16.57 -19.72 11.38
N PRO A 48 17.25 -19.89 12.53
CA PRO A 48 16.69 -19.49 13.82
C PRO A 48 16.58 -17.97 13.93
N GLN A 49 15.67 -17.52 14.80
CA GLN A 49 15.44 -16.11 15.10
C GLN A 49 15.14 -15.26 13.85
N GLN A 50 14.61 -15.88 12.79
CA GLN A 50 14.22 -15.19 11.55
C GLN A 50 15.36 -14.42 10.87
N LYS A 51 16.63 -14.78 11.15
CA LYS A 51 17.80 -14.06 10.59
C LYS A 51 17.87 -14.12 9.06
N GLY A 52 17.25 -15.12 8.44
CA GLY A 52 17.17 -15.25 6.99
C GLY A 52 16.10 -14.38 6.33
N TRP A 53 15.15 -13.82 7.10
CA TRP A 53 14.02 -13.06 6.54
C TRP A 53 14.48 -11.80 5.82
N GLY A 54 15.39 -11.02 6.43
CA GLY A 54 15.89 -9.79 5.81
C GLY A 54 16.61 -10.05 4.49
N MET A 55 17.36 -11.16 4.40
CA MET A 55 18.03 -11.56 3.15
C MET A 55 17.02 -11.93 2.07
N TYR A 56 15.99 -12.71 2.42
CA TYR A 56 14.97 -13.12 1.46
C TYR A 56 14.08 -11.94 1.01
N ALA A 57 13.78 -11.02 1.92
CA ALA A 57 13.08 -9.77 1.60
C ALA A 57 13.88 -8.92 0.61
N GLN A 58 15.21 -8.83 0.77
CA GLN A 58 16.06 -8.12 -0.18
C GLN A 58 16.00 -8.74 -1.58
N LEU A 59 16.01 -10.07 -1.70
CA LEU A 59 15.85 -10.75 -3.00
C LEU A 59 14.51 -10.43 -3.65
N LEU A 60 13.41 -10.42 -2.89
CA LEU A 60 12.10 -10.02 -3.42
C LEU A 60 12.07 -8.54 -3.83
N ILE A 61 12.68 -7.66 -3.06
CA ILE A 61 12.81 -6.24 -3.39
C ILE A 61 13.56 -6.06 -4.71
N ASP A 62 14.66 -6.78 -4.90
CA ASP A 62 15.46 -6.73 -6.13
C ASP A 62 14.65 -7.25 -7.34
N LEU A 63 13.87 -8.32 -7.16
CA LEU A 63 12.92 -8.81 -8.17
C LEU A 63 11.87 -7.75 -8.53
N PHE A 64 11.25 -7.11 -7.53
CA PHE A 64 10.20 -6.12 -7.79
C PHE A 64 10.76 -4.86 -8.45
N LYS A 65 11.96 -4.40 -8.06
CA LYS A 65 12.66 -3.30 -8.73
C LYS A 65 12.96 -3.64 -10.20
N PHE A 66 13.38 -4.87 -10.48
CA PHE A 66 13.58 -5.34 -11.85
C PHE A 66 12.27 -5.34 -12.65
N LEU A 67 11.16 -5.81 -12.06
CA LEU A 67 9.85 -5.86 -12.73
C LEU A 67 9.19 -4.49 -12.92
N ALA A 68 9.39 -3.56 -11.99
CA ALA A 68 8.69 -2.28 -11.92
C ALA A 68 8.59 -1.50 -13.26
N PRO A 69 9.67 -1.27 -14.04
CA PRO A 69 9.57 -0.52 -15.30
C PRO A 69 8.74 -1.22 -16.37
N PHE A 70 8.67 -2.55 -16.35
CA PHE A 70 7.85 -3.32 -17.30
C PHE A 70 6.37 -3.32 -16.90
N LEU A 71 6.10 -3.34 -15.60
CA LEU A 71 4.74 -3.36 -15.08
C LEU A 71 4.05 -1.98 -15.15
N ARG A 72 4.79 -0.87 -15.02
CA ARG A 72 4.25 0.49 -15.15
C ARG A 72 3.70 0.79 -16.55
N ASN A 73 4.39 0.33 -17.59
CA ASN A 73 4.07 0.67 -18.98
C ASN A 73 3.05 -0.28 -19.63
N VAL A 74 2.53 -1.27 -18.89
CA VAL A 74 1.58 -2.29 -19.40
C VAL A 74 2.11 -3.07 -20.63
N GLU A 75 3.42 -3.03 -20.88
CA GLU A 75 4.10 -3.81 -21.94
C GLU A 75 4.42 -5.23 -21.44
N LEU A 76 3.38 -5.98 -21.07
CA LEU A 76 3.51 -7.32 -20.46
C LEU A 76 3.85 -8.43 -21.46
N SER A 77 3.85 -8.17 -22.77
CA SER A 77 3.98 -9.21 -23.80
C SER A 77 5.29 -10.01 -23.74
N LYS A 78 6.34 -9.49 -23.08
CA LYS A 78 7.66 -10.15 -22.97
C LYS A 78 7.95 -10.75 -21.57
N PRO A 79 7.75 -10.05 -20.43
CA PRO A 79 8.00 -10.62 -19.08
C PRO A 79 6.77 -11.31 -18.45
N ALA A 80 5.68 -11.58 -19.19
CA ALA A 80 4.46 -12.20 -18.65
C ALA A 80 4.71 -13.47 -17.82
N MET A 81 5.65 -14.31 -18.24
CA MET A 81 6.00 -15.54 -17.51
C MET A 81 6.71 -15.26 -16.20
N LEU A 82 7.55 -14.22 -16.15
CA LEU A 82 8.24 -13.80 -14.93
C LEU A 82 7.24 -13.23 -13.93
N TYR A 83 6.31 -12.39 -14.39
CA TYR A 83 5.21 -11.88 -13.57
C TYR A 83 4.34 -13.01 -12.99
N LYS A 84 3.92 -13.98 -13.81
CA LYS A 84 3.17 -15.16 -13.34
C LYS A 84 3.97 -15.99 -12.33
N GLY A 85 5.27 -16.15 -12.55
CA GLY A 85 6.17 -16.81 -11.60
C GLY A 85 6.24 -16.06 -10.28
N THR A 86 6.38 -14.74 -10.30
CA THR A 86 6.36 -13.88 -9.11
C THR A 86 5.04 -14.00 -8.35
N LEU A 87 3.89 -14.02 -9.01
CA LEU A 87 2.60 -14.24 -8.35
C LEU A 87 2.54 -15.60 -7.65
N ARG A 88 3.07 -16.67 -8.25
CA ARG A 88 3.13 -17.99 -7.63
C ARG A 88 4.01 -17.99 -6.38
N VAL A 89 5.17 -17.31 -6.43
CA VAL A 89 6.02 -17.14 -5.25
C VAL A 89 5.29 -16.39 -4.15
N LEU A 90 4.63 -15.27 -4.48
CA LEU A 90 3.84 -14.51 -3.51
C LEU A 90 2.69 -15.32 -2.90
N LEU A 91 2.00 -16.14 -3.70
CA LEU A 91 0.94 -17.05 -3.20
C LEU A 91 1.49 -18.10 -2.23
N VAL A 92 2.63 -18.71 -2.54
CA VAL A 92 3.30 -19.66 -1.62
C VAL A 92 3.70 -18.96 -0.33
N LEU A 93 4.25 -17.75 -0.40
CA LEU A 93 4.61 -16.96 0.78
C LEU A 93 3.39 -16.55 1.60
N LEU A 94 2.29 -16.18 0.95
CA LEU A 94 1.04 -15.84 1.63
C LEU A 94 0.47 -17.04 2.39
N HIS A 95 0.50 -18.23 1.79
CA HIS A 95 0.00 -19.43 2.41
C HIS A 95 0.91 -19.95 3.53
N ASP A 96 2.22 -20.08 3.27
CA ASP A 96 3.15 -20.78 4.18
C ASP A 96 3.84 -19.82 5.18
N PHE A 97 4.01 -18.56 4.82
CA PHE A 97 4.78 -17.56 5.57
C PHE A 97 4.08 -16.18 5.63
N PRO A 98 2.79 -16.08 5.98
CA PRO A 98 2.07 -14.81 5.96
C PRO A 98 2.69 -13.77 6.91
N GLU A 99 3.27 -14.17 8.03
CA GLU A 99 3.95 -13.25 8.96
C GLU A 99 5.16 -12.55 8.32
N PHE A 100 5.88 -13.24 7.42
CA PHE A 100 6.98 -12.64 6.66
C PHE A 100 6.46 -11.54 5.73
N LEU A 101 5.37 -11.79 5.00
CA LEU A 101 4.74 -10.75 4.17
C LEU A 101 4.21 -9.59 5.02
N CYS A 102 3.67 -9.87 6.21
CA CYS A 102 3.20 -8.84 7.15
C CYS A 102 4.31 -7.88 7.56
N ASP A 103 5.47 -8.42 7.95
CA ASP A 103 6.59 -7.64 8.49
C ASP A 103 7.27 -6.78 7.42
N TYR A 104 7.37 -7.29 6.18
CA TYR A 104 8.05 -6.62 5.08
C TYR A 104 7.11 -5.90 4.09
N HIS A 105 5.78 -5.88 4.35
CA HIS A 105 4.78 -5.31 3.44
C HIS A 105 5.12 -3.89 2.97
N TYR A 106 5.63 -3.05 3.88
CA TYR A 106 5.98 -1.66 3.58
C TYR A 106 7.08 -1.58 2.53
N GLY A 107 8.19 -2.31 2.73
CA GLY A 107 9.31 -2.32 1.80
C GLY A 107 8.93 -2.89 0.43
N PHE A 108 8.01 -3.86 0.39
CA PHE A 108 7.52 -4.41 -0.88
C PHE A 108 6.58 -3.44 -1.61
N CYS A 109 5.62 -2.83 -0.91
CA CYS A 109 4.69 -1.86 -1.51
C CYS A 109 5.38 -0.58 -1.99
N ASP A 110 6.55 -0.26 -1.44
CA ASP A 110 7.35 0.90 -1.85
C ASP A 110 8.01 0.72 -3.23
N VAL A 111 8.28 -0.53 -3.62
CA VAL A 111 8.92 -0.86 -4.90
C VAL A 111 7.96 -1.39 -5.95
N ILE A 112 6.82 -1.96 -5.55
CA ILE A 112 5.79 -2.45 -6.46
C ILE A 112 4.97 -1.26 -7.00
N PRO A 113 4.86 -1.07 -8.32
CA PRO A 113 4.07 0.02 -8.89
C PRO A 113 2.60 0.01 -8.42
N PRO A 114 1.99 1.18 -8.18
CA PRO A 114 0.61 1.26 -7.69
C PRO A 114 -0.43 0.57 -8.58
N ASN A 115 -0.20 0.49 -9.90
CA ASN A 115 -1.07 -0.20 -10.86
C ASN A 115 -0.99 -1.74 -10.77
N CYS A 116 -0.04 -2.31 -10.03
CA CYS A 116 0.11 -3.75 -9.81
C CYS A 116 -0.79 -4.26 -8.68
N ILE A 117 -2.11 -4.03 -8.82
CA ILE A 117 -3.10 -4.27 -7.76
C ILE A 117 -3.03 -5.69 -7.23
N GLN A 118 -2.96 -6.70 -8.11
CA GLN A 118 -2.94 -8.10 -7.71
C GLN A 118 -1.73 -8.46 -6.83
N MET A 119 -0.52 -8.00 -7.21
CA MET A 119 0.68 -8.24 -6.41
C MET A 119 0.61 -7.57 -5.04
N ARG A 120 0.11 -6.33 -4.99
CA ARG A 120 -0.06 -5.59 -3.74
C ARG A 120 -1.10 -6.26 -2.84
N ASN A 121 -2.22 -6.71 -3.39
CA ASN A 121 -3.25 -7.41 -2.63
C ASN A 121 -2.69 -8.68 -1.98
N LEU A 122 -1.91 -9.51 -2.70
CA LEU A 122 -1.28 -10.69 -2.10
C LEU A 122 -0.42 -10.36 -0.86
N ILE A 123 0.27 -9.21 -0.87
CA ILE A 123 1.10 -8.77 0.26
C ILE A 123 0.24 -8.17 1.37
N LEU A 124 -0.72 -7.31 1.03
CA LEU A 124 -1.55 -6.58 1.98
C LEU A 124 -2.61 -7.46 2.66
N SER A 125 -3.01 -8.55 2.00
CA SER A 125 -3.89 -9.58 2.55
C SER A 125 -3.21 -10.51 3.54
N ALA A 126 -1.88 -10.44 3.71
CA ALA A 126 -1.19 -11.24 4.70
C ALA A 126 -1.56 -10.80 6.13
N PHE A 127 -1.80 -11.76 7.02
CA PHE A 127 -2.08 -11.52 8.44
C PHE A 127 -1.51 -12.66 9.31
N PRO A 128 -1.24 -12.43 10.61
CA PRO A 128 -0.69 -13.46 11.49
C PRO A 128 -1.62 -14.69 11.61
N ARG A 129 -1.08 -15.92 11.52
CA ARG A 129 -1.90 -17.15 11.51
C ARG A 129 -2.71 -17.40 12.78
N ASN A 130 -2.28 -16.83 13.92
CA ASN A 130 -2.99 -16.93 15.19
C ASN A 130 -4.15 -15.94 15.32
N MET A 131 -4.34 -15.05 14.34
CA MET A 131 -5.42 -14.08 14.32
C MET A 131 -6.69 -14.70 13.72
N ARG A 132 -7.82 -14.56 14.42
CA ARG A 132 -9.13 -14.86 13.84
C ARG A 132 -9.72 -13.58 13.30
N LEU A 133 -9.78 -13.46 11.99
CA LEU A 133 -10.50 -12.38 11.36
C LEU A 133 -11.99 -12.53 11.70
N PRO A 134 -12.68 -11.45 12.12
CA PRO A 134 -14.14 -11.48 12.14
C PRO A 134 -14.65 -11.72 10.72
N ASP A 135 -15.94 -11.98 10.54
CA ASP A 135 -16.54 -11.92 9.21
C ASP A 135 -16.92 -10.45 8.90
N PRO A 136 -16.42 -9.84 7.80
CA PRO A 136 -16.73 -8.45 7.42
C PRO A 136 -18.21 -8.19 7.21
N PHE A 137 -18.99 -9.23 6.92
CA PHE A 137 -20.43 -9.16 6.69
C PHE A 137 -21.24 -9.37 7.96
N THR A 138 -20.60 -9.54 9.13
CA THR A 138 -21.30 -9.62 10.41
C THR A 138 -21.96 -8.27 10.74
N PRO A 139 -23.30 -8.18 10.79
CA PRO A 139 -23.97 -6.93 11.13
C PRO A 139 -23.65 -6.53 12.57
N ASN A 140 -23.34 -5.24 12.79
CA ASN A 140 -22.95 -4.64 14.08
C ASN A 140 -21.56 -5.02 14.63
N LEU A 141 -20.63 -5.46 13.78
CA LEU A 141 -19.25 -5.62 14.21
C LEU A 141 -18.63 -4.25 14.55
N LYS A 142 -18.36 -4.03 15.84
CA LYS A 142 -17.65 -2.85 16.33
C LYS A 142 -16.14 -3.11 16.25
N VAL A 143 -15.51 -2.64 15.18
CA VAL A 143 -14.05 -2.71 14.99
C VAL A 143 -13.30 -2.12 16.19
N ASP A 144 -13.88 -1.10 16.83
CA ASP A 144 -13.39 -0.43 18.04
C ASP A 144 -13.21 -1.35 19.26
N MET A 145 -13.79 -2.56 19.24
CA MET A 145 -13.77 -3.52 20.36
C MET A 145 -12.74 -4.65 20.17
N LEU A 146 -12.00 -4.67 19.05
CA LEU A 146 -10.99 -5.70 18.78
C LEU A 146 -9.70 -5.39 19.55
N PRO A 147 -9.19 -6.29 20.42
CA PRO A 147 -8.00 -6.01 21.24
C PRO A 147 -6.75 -5.73 20.39
N GLU A 148 -6.71 -6.22 19.15
CA GLU A 148 -5.59 -6.10 18.22
C GLU A 148 -5.40 -4.67 17.68
N ILE A 149 -6.40 -3.79 17.78
CA ILE A 149 -6.31 -2.38 17.34
C ILE A 149 -5.40 -1.51 18.23
N SER A 150 -4.90 -2.05 19.34
CA SER A 150 -4.00 -1.33 20.24
C SER A 150 -2.51 -1.46 19.84
N HIS A 151 -2.17 -2.44 18.99
CA HIS A 151 -0.79 -2.78 18.66
C HIS A 151 -0.33 -2.06 17.37
N ALA A 152 0.82 -1.40 17.43
CA ALA A 152 1.42 -0.65 16.30
C ALA A 152 2.49 -1.48 15.57
N PRO A 153 2.47 -1.59 14.22
CA PRO A 153 3.59 -2.11 13.46
C PRO A 153 4.79 -1.13 13.44
N ARG A 154 6.00 -1.67 13.24
CA ARG A 154 7.26 -0.93 13.31
C ARG A 154 7.51 -0.12 12.04
N VAL A 155 7.90 1.16 12.18
CA VAL A 155 8.23 2.07 11.06
C VAL A 155 9.33 3.04 11.48
N LEU A 156 10.29 3.32 10.58
CA LEU A 156 11.41 4.24 10.80
C LEU A 156 11.48 5.31 9.70
N THR A 157 11.32 6.59 10.06
CA THR A 157 11.78 7.76 9.29
C THR A 157 11.81 9.02 10.16
N HIS A 158 12.73 9.95 9.91
CA HIS A 158 12.89 11.21 10.65
C HIS A 158 12.93 12.42 9.71
N PHE A 159 11.99 13.35 9.90
CA PHE A 159 11.97 14.69 9.32
C PHE A 159 11.93 15.70 10.47
N ALA A 160 12.96 16.54 10.60
CA ALA A 160 13.07 17.48 11.72
C ALA A 160 11.99 18.58 11.69
N ASP A 161 11.68 19.12 10.50
CA ASP A 161 10.68 20.19 10.36
C ASP A 161 9.24 19.67 10.50
N LEU A 162 9.00 18.45 10.01
CA LEU A 162 7.75 17.73 10.24
C LEU A 162 7.51 17.54 11.75
N TYR A 163 8.54 17.14 12.49
CA TYR A 163 8.43 16.98 13.94
C TYR A 163 8.07 18.28 14.66
N SER A 164 8.67 19.40 14.23
CA SER A 164 8.35 20.74 14.76
C SER A 164 6.89 21.11 14.50
N TYR A 165 6.41 20.91 13.26
CA TYR A 165 5.02 21.19 12.90
C TYR A 165 4.04 20.32 13.67
N LEU A 166 4.30 19.01 13.78
CA LEU A 166 3.43 18.08 14.50
C LEU A 166 3.25 18.48 15.97
N LYS A 167 4.29 19.03 16.60
CA LYS A 167 4.27 19.48 18.01
C LYS A 167 3.66 20.86 18.21
N THR A 168 4.03 21.83 17.37
CA THR A 168 3.71 23.25 17.59
C THR A 168 2.53 23.74 16.75
N ARG A 169 2.08 22.93 15.77
CA ARG A 169 1.08 23.30 14.75
C ARG A 169 1.45 24.57 13.99
N GLY A 170 2.76 24.83 13.84
CA GLY A 170 3.29 25.98 13.13
C GLY A 170 4.68 25.70 12.53
N PRO A 171 5.10 26.49 11.53
CA PRO A 171 4.31 27.51 10.83
C PRO A 171 3.32 26.89 9.83
N VAL A 172 2.19 27.55 9.55
CA VAL A 172 1.18 27.07 8.57
C VAL A 172 1.76 26.99 7.14
N THR A 173 2.78 27.80 6.84
CA THR A 173 3.50 27.78 5.55
C THR A 173 4.12 26.42 5.23
N PHE A 174 4.43 25.61 6.25
CA PHE A 174 4.87 24.24 6.09
C PHE A 174 3.90 23.41 5.24
N LEU A 175 2.58 23.60 5.44
CA LEU A 175 1.56 22.85 4.69
C LEU A 175 1.56 23.19 3.20
N SER A 176 1.81 24.45 2.84
CA SER A 176 1.93 24.88 1.44
C SER A 176 3.24 24.40 0.80
N GLU A 177 4.32 24.34 1.57
CA GLU A 177 5.62 23.88 1.12
C GLU A 177 5.66 22.35 0.95
N LEU A 178 4.84 21.61 1.71
CA LEU A 178 4.81 20.15 1.70
C LEU A 178 4.60 19.56 0.30
N ARG A 179 3.79 20.20 -0.55
CA ARG A 179 3.64 19.81 -1.96
C ARG A 179 4.97 19.83 -2.70
N SER A 180 5.72 20.92 -2.57
CA SER A 180 7.03 21.08 -3.23
C SER A 180 8.08 20.10 -2.70
N VAL A 181 7.92 19.62 -1.47
CA VAL A 181 8.80 18.62 -0.86
C VAL A 181 8.56 17.23 -1.46
N VAL A 182 7.30 16.86 -1.70
CA VAL A 182 6.95 15.54 -2.27
C VAL A 182 7.07 15.49 -3.80
N GLN A 183 7.00 16.64 -4.48
CA GLN A 183 7.08 16.75 -5.93
C GLN A 183 8.55 16.92 -6.37
N VAL A 184 9.07 15.97 -7.16
CA VAL A 184 10.48 15.92 -7.59
C VAL A 184 10.68 16.52 -8.97
N SER A 185 9.71 16.33 -9.87
CA SER A 185 9.83 16.72 -11.26
C SER A 185 8.48 17.21 -11.83
N PRO A 186 8.49 18.15 -12.78
CA PRO A 186 7.33 18.46 -13.60
C PRO A 186 7.12 17.48 -14.77
N GLU A 187 7.88 16.38 -14.88
CA GLU A 187 7.76 15.40 -15.98
C GLU A 187 6.76 14.25 -15.69
N PRO A 188 5.90 13.88 -16.69
CA PRO A 188 4.93 12.78 -16.60
C PRO A 188 5.55 11.45 -16.14
N GLY A 189 5.00 10.86 -15.07
CA GLY A 189 5.38 9.54 -14.57
C GLY A 189 6.54 9.50 -13.57
N MET A 190 7.22 10.63 -13.32
CA MET A 190 8.26 10.80 -12.28
C MET A 190 7.99 12.01 -11.38
N HIS A 191 6.74 12.48 -11.33
CA HIS A 191 6.38 13.74 -10.68
C HIS A 191 6.61 13.76 -9.18
N TYR A 192 6.43 12.62 -8.51
CA TYR A 192 6.43 12.52 -7.06
C TYR A 192 7.45 11.51 -6.53
N ASN A 193 8.06 11.85 -5.39
CA ASN A 193 8.85 10.91 -4.62
C ASN A 193 7.89 9.98 -3.85
N LEU A 194 7.52 8.86 -4.49
CA LEU A 194 6.61 7.88 -3.90
C LEU A 194 7.13 7.32 -2.55
N PRO A 195 8.41 6.93 -2.40
CA PRO A 195 8.96 6.51 -1.11
C PRO A 195 8.82 7.55 0.00
N LEU A 196 9.08 8.83 -0.33
CA LEU A 196 8.90 9.93 0.60
C LEU A 196 7.43 10.10 1.01
N LEU A 197 6.50 10.03 0.06
CA LEU A 197 5.07 10.16 0.32
C LEU A 197 4.55 9.00 1.19
N ASN A 198 4.95 7.77 0.89
CA ASN A 198 4.62 6.58 1.69
C ASN A 198 5.15 6.72 3.12
N ALA A 199 6.41 7.15 3.26
CA ALA A 199 7.05 7.36 4.57
C ALA A 199 6.35 8.46 5.36
N LEU A 200 6.01 9.57 4.70
CA LEU A 200 5.30 10.69 5.31
C LEU A 200 3.94 10.26 5.85
N VAL A 201 3.12 9.59 5.04
CA VAL A 201 1.78 9.13 5.43
C VAL A 201 1.85 8.21 6.64
N LEU A 202 2.75 7.21 6.58
CA LEU A 202 2.90 6.23 7.64
C LEU A 202 3.47 6.85 8.92
N TYR A 203 4.47 7.72 8.82
CA TYR A 203 5.05 8.41 9.96
C TYR A 203 4.02 9.32 10.65
N VAL A 204 3.30 10.16 9.90
CA VAL A 204 2.26 11.04 10.46
C VAL A 204 1.18 10.22 11.16
N GLY A 205 0.72 9.12 10.55
CA GLY A 205 -0.26 8.22 11.16
C GLY A 205 0.24 7.56 12.44
N THR A 206 1.47 7.03 12.46
CA THR A 206 2.07 6.42 13.67
C THR A 206 2.18 7.41 14.82
N GLN A 207 2.65 8.64 14.54
CA GLN A 207 2.75 9.70 15.55
C GLN A 207 1.36 10.12 16.06
N ALA A 208 0.36 10.20 15.19
CA ALA A 208 -1.02 10.51 15.57
C ALA A 208 -1.60 9.45 16.52
N ILE A 209 -1.43 8.17 16.17
CA ILE A 209 -1.87 7.04 17.01
C ILE A 209 -1.23 7.11 18.39
N GLN A 210 0.10 7.29 18.46
CA GLN A 210 0.83 7.42 19.72
C GLN A 210 0.34 8.61 20.55
N SER A 211 0.10 9.75 19.90
CA SER A 211 -0.42 10.97 20.56
C SER A 211 -1.82 10.78 21.14
N ILE A 212 -2.69 10.08 20.43
CA ILE A 212 -4.07 9.77 20.86
C ILE A 212 -4.06 8.77 22.02
N GLN A 213 -3.25 7.71 21.92
CA GLN A 213 -3.11 6.69 22.96
C GLN A 213 -2.53 7.25 24.26
N THR A 214 -1.57 8.17 24.17
CA THR A 214 -0.98 8.85 25.36
C THR A 214 -2.02 9.67 26.12
N LYS A 215 -3.08 10.14 25.43
CA LYS A 215 -4.22 10.85 26.04
C LYS A 215 -5.30 9.91 26.58
N GLY A 216 -5.10 8.59 26.50
CA GLY A 216 -6.08 7.58 26.91
C GLY A 216 -7.33 7.53 26.02
N LEU A 217 -7.24 8.04 24.79
CA LEU A 217 -8.33 8.06 23.82
C LEU A 217 -8.13 6.97 22.75
N SER A 218 -9.21 6.61 22.07
CA SER A 218 -9.16 5.78 20.86
C SER A 218 -9.23 6.65 19.59
N PRO A 219 -8.56 6.24 18.49
CA PRO A 219 -8.76 6.87 17.19
C PRO A 219 -10.23 6.85 16.80
N SER A 220 -10.77 7.98 16.33
CA SER A 220 -12.14 8.12 15.86
C SER A 220 -12.23 9.36 14.98
N MET A 221 -13.30 9.51 14.20
CA MET A 221 -13.49 10.74 13.41
C MET A 221 -13.45 12.01 14.27
N ALA A 222 -14.04 11.98 15.48
CA ALA A 222 -14.07 13.13 16.37
C ALA A 222 -12.70 13.46 17.00
N THR A 223 -11.89 12.44 17.30
CA THR A 223 -10.56 12.64 17.90
C THR A 223 -9.50 13.00 16.86
N ASN A 224 -9.70 12.64 15.59
CA ASN A 224 -8.75 12.88 14.51
C ASN A 224 -8.90 14.26 13.85
N GLY A 225 -10.13 14.78 13.70
CA GLY A 225 -10.46 15.89 12.80
C GLY A 225 -9.82 17.26 13.10
N HIS A 226 -9.37 17.52 14.32
CA HIS A 226 -8.77 18.82 14.72
C HIS A 226 -7.35 18.66 15.25
N SER A 227 -6.51 17.93 14.51
CA SER A 227 -5.12 17.66 14.91
C SER A 227 -4.13 18.13 13.85
N SER A 228 -2.91 18.49 14.28
CA SER A 228 -1.79 18.81 13.37
C SER A 228 -1.49 17.69 12.38
N TYR A 229 -1.79 16.44 12.75
CA TYR A 229 -1.69 15.27 11.88
C TYR A 229 -2.72 15.29 10.75
N MET A 230 -3.99 15.62 11.07
CA MET A 230 -5.06 15.71 10.06
C MET A 230 -4.89 16.93 9.14
N ASP A 231 -4.36 18.05 9.65
CA ASP A 231 -4.05 19.24 8.85
C ASP A 231 -3.11 18.88 7.67
N ILE A 232 -2.13 17.98 7.91
CA ILE A 232 -1.24 17.47 6.86
C ILE A 232 -2.02 16.68 5.82
N PHE A 233 -2.86 15.73 6.24
CA PHE A 233 -3.64 14.90 5.31
C PHE A 233 -4.65 15.70 4.50
N GLN A 234 -5.35 16.66 5.12
CA GLN A 234 -6.25 17.57 4.43
C GLN A 234 -5.48 18.47 3.44
N SER A 235 -4.33 19.01 3.84
CA SER A 235 -3.48 19.80 2.95
C SER A 235 -3.06 18.99 1.72
N LEU A 236 -2.57 17.75 1.90
CA LEU A 236 -2.19 16.89 0.79
C LEU A 236 -3.39 16.54 -0.11
N ALA A 237 -4.55 16.24 0.47
CA ALA A 237 -5.76 15.92 -0.29
C ALA A 237 -6.24 17.10 -1.16
N VAL A 238 -6.05 18.35 -0.73
CA VAL A 238 -6.51 19.54 -1.46
C VAL A 238 -5.44 20.07 -2.42
N ASN A 239 -4.17 20.11 -2.00
CA ASN A 239 -3.10 20.82 -2.72
C ASN A 239 -2.39 19.98 -3.78
N LEU A 240 -2.46 18.65 -3.69
CA LEU A 240 -1.92 17.76 -4.71
C LEU A 240 -2.81 17.74 -5.95
N ASP A 241 -2.20 17.53 -7.11
CA ASP A 241 -2.90 17.28 -8.38
C ASP A 241 -3.46 15.84 -8.43
N THR A 242 -4.10 15.49 -9.55
CA THR A 242 -4.76 14.18 -9.73
C THR A 242 -3.81 13.00 -9.48
N GLU A 243 -2.57 13.08 -9.97
CA GLU A 243 -1.56 12.03 -9.79
C GLU A 243 -1.06 11.98 -8.33
N GLY A 244 -0.72 13.12 -7.74
CA GLY A 244 -0.28 13.18 -6.35
C GLY A 244 -1.36 12.66 -5.39
N ARG A 245 -2.63 13.03 -5.61
CA ARG A 245 -3.77 12.53 -4.82
C ARG A 245 -3.96 11.02 -4.99
N TYR A 246 -3.78 10.49 -6.21
CA TYR A 246 -3.82 9.04 -6.45
C TYR A 246 -2.75 8.31 -5.61
N LEU A 247 -1.50 8.78 -5.63
CA LEU A 247 -0.41 8.18 -4.87
C LEU A 247 -0.62 8.34 -3.35
N PHE A 248 -1.12 9.48 -2.91
CA PHE A 248 -1.42 9.75 -1.51
C PHE A 248 -2.53 8.85 -0.96
N ILE A 249 -3.64 8.68 -1.69
CA ILE A 249 -4.73 7.78 -1.31
C ILE A 249 -4.23 6.33 -1.28
N ASN A 250 -3.39 5.94 -2.24
CA ASN A 250 -2.74 4.62 -2.25
C ASN A 250 -1.85 4.39 -1.03
N ALA A 251 -1.08 5.40 -0.61
CA ALA A 251 -0.24 5.33 0.58
C ALA A 251 -1.07 5.10 1.85
N ILE A 252 -2.27 5.70 1.94
CA ILE A 252 -3.23 5.45 3.01
C ILE A 252 -3.84 4.05 2.89
N ALA A 253 -4.28 3.65 1.69
CA ALA A 253 -4.90 2.36 1.42
C ALA A 253 -3.97 1.18 1.74
N ASN A 254 -2.65 1.32 1.52
CA ASN A 254 -1.63 0.36 1.92
C ASN A 254 -1.65 0.00 3.41
N GLN A 255 -2.24 0.85 4.25
CA GLN A 255 -2.32 0.63 5.70
C GLN A 255 -3.61 -0.08 6.11
N LEU A 256 -4.56 -0.28 5.20
CA LEU A 256 -5.84 -0.95 5.43
C LEU A 256 -5.68 -2.47 5.26
N ARG A 257 -5.08 -3.11 6.27
CA ARG A 257 -4.77 -4.55 6.25
C ARG A 257 -5.69 -5.30 7.20
N TYR A 258 -5.16 -6.28 7.94
CA TYR A 258 -5.86 -6.93 9.04
C TYR A 258 -6.21 -5.96 10.18
N PRO A 259 -7.13 -6.31 11.09
CA PRO A 259 -7.48 -5.45 12.22
C PRO A 259 -6.26 -5.12 13.11
N ASN A 260 -5.84 -3.86 13.09
CA ASN A 260 -4.75 -3.32 13.90
C ASN A 260 -4.91 -1.80 14.05
N SER A 261 -4.05 -1.16 14.87
CA SER A 261 -4.13 0.27 15.17
C SER A 261 -4.05 1.16 13.92
N HIS A 262 -3.19 0.80 12.96
CA HIS A 262 -3.00 1.54 11.72
C HIS A 262 -4.23 1.39 10.83
N THR A 263 -4.69 0.16 10.58
CA THR A 263 -5.90 -0.10 9.78
C THR A 263 -7.08 0.72 10.29
N HIS A 264 -7.27 0.74 11.61
CA HIS A 264 -8.35 1.51 12.23
C HIS A 264 -8.17 3.02 12.06
N TYR A 265 -6.98 3.54 12.38
CA TYR A 265 -6.67 4.97 12.24
C TYR A 265 -6.83 5.45 10.80
N PHE A 266 -6.21 4.77 9.83
CA PHE A 266 -6.25 5.13 8.42
C PHE A 266 -7.64 4.94 7.79
N SER A 267 -8.46 4.00 8.29
CA SER A 267 -9.88 3.92 7.93
C SER A 267 -10.63 5.18 8.34
N CYS A 268 -10.40 5.67 9.56
CA CYS A 268 -10.98 6.92 10.04
C CYS A 268 -10.47 8.13 9.25
N VAL A 269 -9.18 8.17 8.87
CA VAL A 269 -8.63 9.23 8.04
C VAL A 269 -9.33 9.29 6.67
N LEU A 270 -9.48 8.17 5.98
CA LEU A 270 -10.19 8.15 4.68
C LEU A 270 -11.64 8.63 4.81
N LEU A 271 -12.34 8.18 5.86
CA LEU A 271 -13.71 8.60 6.12
C LEU A 271 -13.81 10.10 6.42
N CYS A 272 -12.89 10.66 7.21
CA CYS A 272 -12.80 12.09 7.47
C CYS A 272 -12.54 12.88 6.18
N LEU A 273 -11.53 12.48 5.40
CA LEU A 273 -11.18 13.13 4.14
C LEU A 273 -12.35 13.10 3.15
N PHE A 274 -13.09 12.01 3.08
CA PHE A 274 -14.28 11.91 2.22
C PHE A 274 -15.41 12.84 2.70
N ALA A 275 -15.67 12.87 4.00
CA ALA A 275 -16.75 13.67 4.59
C ALA A 275 -16.47 15.18 4.53
N GLU A 276 -15.22 15.58 4.63
CA GLU A 276 -14.77 16.98 4.63
C GLU A 276 -14.26 17.46 3.26
N ALA A 277 -14.31 16.60 2.23
CA ALA A 277 -13.90 16.96 0.89
C ALA A 277 -14.79 18.08 0.33
N ASN A 278 -14.15 19.20 -0.05
CA ASN A 278 -14.81 20.33 -0.69
C ASN A 278 -15.01 20.15 -2.21
N SER A 279 -14.53 19.05 -2.79
CA SER A 279 -14.59 18.74 -4.22
C SER A 279 -15.02 17.30 -4.45
N GLU A 280 -15.97 17.12 -5.37
CA GLU A 280 -16.45 15.80 -5.79
C GLU A 280 -15.34 14.95 -6.42
N ALA A 281 -14.34 15.58 -7.05
CA ALA A 281 -13.18 14.87 -7.61
C ALA A 281 -12.37 14.14 -6.53
N ILE A 282 -12.24 14.71 -5.32
CA ILE A 282 -11.55 14.05 -4.21
C ILE A 282 -12.36 12.85 -3.72
N GLN A 283 -13.68 13.00 -3.63
CA GLN A 283 -14.60 11.93 -3.25
C GLN A 283 -14.60 10.78 -4.26
N GLU A 284 -14.57 11.10 -5.56
CA GLU A 284 -14.45 10.13 -6.64
C GLU A 284 -13.11 9.37 -6.56
N GLN A 285 -12.00 10.08 -6.37
CA GLN A 285 -10.69 9.44 -6.23
C GLN A 285 -10.60 8.53 -4.99
N ILE A 286 -11.15 8.95 -3.85
CA ILE A 286 -11.24 8.11 -2.64
C ILE A 286 -12.13 6.88 -2.90
N THR A 287 -13.21 7.04 -3.65
CA THR A 287 -14.09 5.91 -4.02
C THR A 287 -13.36 4.93 -4.94
N ARG A 288 -12.63 5.43 -5.94
CA ARG A 288 -11.99 4.64 -6.99
C ARG A 288 -10.70 3.95 -6.55
N TYR A 289 -9.93 4.57 -5.67
CA TYR A 289 -8.62 4.08 -5.22
C TYR A 289 -8.60 3.72 -3.73
N GLY A 290 -9.70 3.98 -3.04
CA GLY A 290 -9.96 3.40 -1.74
C GLY A 290 -10.29 1.91 -1.85
N PRO A 291 -10.48 1.25 -0.70
CA PRO A 291 -10.54 -0.20 -0.59
C PRO A 291 -11.56 -0.90 -1.51
N ALA A 292 -12.70 -0.29 -1.87
CA ALA A 292 -13.68 -0.94 -2.76
C ALA A 292 -13.44 -0.73 -4.25
N GLY A 293 -12.85 0.40 -4.67
CA GLY A 293 -12.59 0.66 -6.09
C GLY A 293 -11.49 -0.23 -6.66
N GLU A 294 -10.49 -0.58 -5.84
CA GLU A 294 -9.43 -1.52 -6.22
C GLU A 294 -9.94 -2.97 -6.36
N ALA A 295 -10.95 -3.36 -5.57
CA ALA A 295 -11.60 -4.67 -5.68
C ALA A 295 -12.49 -4.80 -6.95
N HIS A 296 -13.15 -3.72 -7.36
CA HIS A 296 -14.02 -3.71 -8.54
C HIS A 296 -13.25 -3.66 -9.89
N CYS A 297 -12.05 -3.07 -9.91
CA CYS A 297 -11.20 -3.06 -11.12
C CYS A 297 -10.68 -4.46 -11.51
N GLN A 298 -10.65 -5.43 -10.58
CA GLN A 298 -10.22 -6.80 -10.86
C GLN A 298 -11.34 -7.67 -11.46
N SER A 299 -12.59 -7.50 -11.01
CA SER A 299 -13.72 -8.30 -11.53
C SER A 299 -14.04 -8.03 -13.00
N THR A 300 -13.66 -6.86 -13.51
CA THR A 300 -13.86 -6.46 -14.91
C THR A 300 -12.71 -6.89 -15.85
N HIS A 301 -11.58 -7.35 -15.32
CA HIS A 301 -10.45 -7.86 -16.11
C HIS A 301 -10.24 -9.38 -16.01
N ASP A 302 -10.71 -10.04 -14.95
CA ASP A 302 -10.66 -11.49 -14.80
C ASP A 302 -12.00 -12.17 -15.15
N MET A 303 -12.30 -12.31 -16.45
CA MET A 303 -13.33 -13.26 -16.92
C MET A 303 -12.78 -14.68 -17.22
N THR A 304 -11.54 -15.00 -16.83
CA THR A 304 -10.91 -16.29 -17.22
C THR A 304 -10.11 -17.05 -16.15
N MET A 305 -10.25 -16.75 -14.86
CA MET A 305 -9.70 -17.63 -13.80
C MET A 305 -10.77 -17.89 -12.74
N GLY A 306 -10.94 -19.17 -12.40
CA GLY A 306 -12.09 -19.70 -11.67
C GLY A 306 -12.33 -19.07 -10.30
N ARG A 307 -13.60 -19.08 -9.91
CA ARG A 307 -14.11 -18.69 -8.58
C ARG A 307 -13.29 -19.33 -7.47
N HIS A 308 -12.44 -18.55 -6.82
CA HIS A 308 -12.00 -18.80 -5.45
C HIS A 308 -11.99 -17.48 -4.69
N ASP A 309 -12.58 -17.52 -3.51
CA ASP A 309 -13.13 -16.42 -2.69
C ASP A 309 -12.10 -15.50 -2.00
N ASP A 310 -10.95 -15.21 -2.62
CA ASP A 310 -9.78 -14.70 -1.87
C ASP A 310 -9.49 -13.17 -1.97
N GLY A 311 -10.37 -12.36 -2.59
CA GLY A 311 -10.11 -10.92 -2.79
C GLY A 311 -11.03 -9.94 -2.04
N THR A 312 -12.19 -10.41 -1.56
CA THR A 312 -13.36 -9.55 -1.30
C THR A 312 -13.59 -9.22 0.18
N LEU A 313 -12.81 -9.79 1.09
CA LEU A 313 -13.07 -9.70 2.54
C LEU A 313 -12.53 -8.43 3.21
N PHE A 314 -11.54 -7.73 2.62
CA PHE A 314 -10.78 -6.71 3.36
C PHE A 314 -11.23 -5.26 3.14
N SER A 315 -12.06 -4.97 2.14
CA SER A 315 -12.45 -3.59 1.82
C SER A 315 -13.59 -3.03 2.67
N ASN A 316 -14.33 -3.89 3.39
CA ASN A 316 -15.57 -3.50 4.06
C ASN A 316 -15.50 -3.41 5.59
N PHE A 317 -14.36 -3.76 6.21
CA PHE A 317 -14.25 -3.82 7.67
C PHE A 317 -14.39 -2.46 8.37
N GLY A 318 -13.79 -1.40 7.84
CA GLY A 318 -13.69 -0.11 8.53
C GLY A 318 -14.77 0.92 8.18
N ILE A 319 -15.48 0.74 7.07
CA ILE A 319 -16.27 1.81 6.45
C ILE A 319 -17.78 1.63 6.71
N THR A 320 -18.23 0.39 6.90
CA THR A 320 -19.66 0.05 6.97
C THR A 320 -20.28 0.18 8.37
N ASN A 321 -19.50 0.07 9.45
CA ASN A 321 -20.03 -0.05 10.81
C ASN A 321 -19.72 1.13 11.75
N SER A 322 -19.20 2.27 11.26
CA SER A 322 -19.00 3.44 12.13
C SER A 322 -20.35 4.07 12.53
N SER A 323 -20.71 3.91 13.81
CA SER A 323 -21.90 4.51 14.40
C SER A 323 -21.86 6.05 14.40
N THR A 324 -20.66 6.62 14.22
CA THR A 324 -20.30 8.04 14.28
C THR A 324 -20.37 8.78 12.93
N ALA A 325 -20.63 8.09 11.81
CA ALA A 325 -20.75 8.73 10.50
C ALA A 325 -22.06 9.56 10.37
N PRO A 326 -22.00 10.83 9.91
CA PRO A 326 -23.20 11.65 9.70
C PRO A 326 -24.19 11.01 8.71
N ARG A 327 -25.49 11.24 8.92
CA ARG A 327 -26.59 10.58 8.16
C ARG A 327 -26.46 10.71 6.62
N LYS A 328 -25.81 11.77 6.13
CA LYS A 328 -25.51 11.95 4.70
C LYS A 328 -24.45 10.96 4.19
N SER A 329 -23.36 10.70 4.93
CA SER A 329 -22.34 9.73 4.52
C SER A 329 -22.85 8.29 4.56
N LYS A 330 -23.77 7.95 5.49
CA LYS A 330 -24.43 6.63 5.54
C LYS A 330 -25.30 6.32 4.30
N ASN A 331 -26.00 7.32 3.75
CA ASN A 331 -26.83 7.13 2.56
C ASN A 331 -25.99 6.96 1.27
N TYR A 332 -24.85 7.63 1.19
CA TYR A 332 -23.90 7.43 0.09
C TYR A 332 -23.15 6.11 0.24
N LEU A 333 -22.74 5.73 1.45
CA LEU A 333 -22.16 4.41 1.76
C LEU A 333 -23.10 3.23 1.47
N ASN A 334 -24.40 3.38 1.72
CA ASN A 334 -25.37 2.37 1.33
C ASN A 334 -25.56 2.35 -0.20
N ARG A 335 -25.56 3.48 -0.91
CA ARG A 335 -25.53 3.46 -2.39
C ARG A 335 -24.22 2.87 -2.96
N TRP A 336 -23.11 3.02 -2.24
CA TRP A 336 -21.77 2.49 -2.53
C TRP A 336 -21.69 0.96 -2.41
N LEU A 337 -22.56 0.34 -1.61
CA LEU A 337 -22.66 -1.11 -1.41
C LEU A 337 -23.73 -1.79 -2.27
N TYR A 338 -24.80 -1.08 -2.66
CA TYR A 338 -25.98 -1.70 -3.28
C TYR A 338 -26.08 -1.54 -4.81
N HIS A 339 -25.16 -0.80 -5.44
CA HIS A 339 -25.14 -0.59 -6.90
C HIS A 339 -23.82 -1.01 -7.59
N ALA A 340 -23.04 -1.91 -6.98
CA ALA A 340 -21.86 -2.54 -7.58
C ALA A 340 -22.05 -4.05 -7.73
#